data_AF-A0A7V1HEF0-F1
#
_entry.id   AF-A0A7V1HEF0-F1
#
_cell.length_a   1.000
_cell.length_b   1.000
_cell.length_c   1.000
_cell.angle_alpha   90.00
_cell.angle_beta   90.00
_cell.angle_gamma   90.00
#
_symmetry.space_group_name_H-M   'P 1'
#
loop_
_entity.id
_entity.type
_entity.pdbx_description
1 polymer ?
#
loop_
_entity_poly.entity_id
_entity_poly.type
_entity_poly.pdbx_seq_one_letter_code
_entity_poly.pdbx_strand_id
1 'polypeptide(L)'
;MKRIVSVIIFGLLLSNLCIGVEKQKIILDCDLGGDIDDAFAVAMMLTAQDEFDILGICMDYGNTEARGRIALRMLYETGMDHIPVFIQTSLV
;
A
#
# COMPACT_ATOMS: atom_id res chain seq x y z
N MET A 1 -21.56 43.76 -6.80
CA MET A 1 -20.31 43.52 -6.05
C MET A 1 -20.46 42.44 -4.97
N LYS A 2 -21.42 42.54 -4.03
CA LYS A 2 -21.59 41.56 -2.93
C LYS A 2 -21.80 40.10 -3.37
N ARG A 3 -22.55 39.86 -4.47
CA ARG A 3 -22.77 38.50 -5.03
C ARG A 3 -21.49 37.85 -5.56
N ILE A 4 -20.62 38.63 -6.22
CA ILE A 4 -19.35 38.14 -6.77
C ILE A 4 -18.40 37.77 -5.62
N VAL A 5 -18.34 38.60 -4.59
CA VAL A 5 -17.53 38.33 -3.39
C VAL A 5 -18.01 37.05 -2.68
N SER A 6 -19.32 36.83 -2.54
CA SER A 6 -19.85 35.57 -1.99
C SER A 6 -19.48 34.34 -2.81
N VAL A 7 -19.51 34.41 -4.14
CA VAL A 7 -19.14 33.28 -5.00
C VAL A 7 -17.65 32.95 -4.88
N ILE A 8 -16.80 33.96 -4.79
CA ILE A 8 -15.34 33.76 -4.60
C ILE A 8 -15.06 33.15 -3.24
N ILE A 9 -15.68 33.66 -2.17
CA ILE A 9 -15.52 33.12 -0.81
C ILE A 9 -16.02 31.67 -0.74
N PHE A 10 -17.17 31.39 -1.35
CA PHE A 10 -17.71 30.03 -1.41
C PHE A 10 -16.81 29.07 -2.21
N GLY A 11 -16.26 29.52 -3.33
CA GLY A 11 -15.27 28.76 -4.11
C GLY A 11 -13.99 28.46 -3.32
N LEU A 12 -13.48 29.45 -2.56
CA LEU A 12 -12.32 29.25 -1.68
C LEU A 12 -12.61 28.30 -0.51
N LEU A 13 -13.83 28.32 0.03
CA LEU A 13 -14.25 27.38 1.08
C LEU A 13 -14.37 25.96 0.54
N LEU A 14 -14.90 25.79 -0.68
CA LEU A 14 -14.99 24.48 -1.34
C LEU A 14 -13.61 23.88 -1.65
N SER A 15 -12.61 24.69 -2.02
CA SER A 15 -11.27 24.17 -2.29
C SER A 15 -10.53 23.65 -1.05
N ASN A 16 -10.90 24.08 0.15
CA ASN A 16 -10.29 23.56 1.39
C ASN A 16 -10.90 22.23 1.82
N LEU A 17 -12.10 21.89 1.35
CA LEU A 17 -12.78 20.62 1.63
C LEU A 17 -12.25 19.45 0.78
N CYS A 18 -11.47 19.73 -0.28
CA CYS A 18 -10.93 18.71 -1.18
C CYS A 18 -9.46 18.34 -0.90
N ILE A 19 -8.91 18.74 0.26
CA ILE A 19 -7.59 18.27 0.70
C ILE A 19 -7.76 16.79 1.07
N GLY A 20 -7.41 15.90 0.14
CA GLY A 20 -7.35 14.47 0.38
C GLY A 20 -6.32 14.16 1.47
N VAL A 21 -6.62 13.18 2.32
CA VAL A 21 -5.65 12.65 3.28
C VAL A 21 -4.49 12.04 2.47
N GLU A 22 -3.25 12.44 2.75
CA GLU A 22 -2.09 11.78 2.16
C GLU A 22 -2.07 10.33 2.65
N LYS A 23 -1.94 9.38 1.72
CA LYS A 23 -1.87 7.96 2.06
C LYS A 23 -0.67 7.70 2.96
N GLN A 24 -0.86 6.85 3.97
CA GLN A 24 0.24 6.43 4.82
C GLN A 24 1.16 5.50 4.03
N LYS A 25 2.43 5.91 3.89
CA LYS A 25 3.47 5.12 3.22
C LYS A 25 3.92 3.98 4.12
N ILE A 26 3.90 2.76 3.61
CA ILE A 26 4.25 1.56 4.38
C ILE A 26 5.17 0.62 3.60
N ILE A 27 5.98 -0.14 4.34
CA ILE A 27 6.67 -1.34 3.87
C ILE A 27 6.13 -2.50 4.71
N LEU A 28 5.72 -3.58 4.06
CA LEU A 28 5.28 -4.79 4.76
C LEU A 28 6.47 -5.72 4.93
N ASP A 29 6.88 -5.95 6.17
CA ASP A 29 7.95 -6.89 6.52
C ASP A 29 7.29 -8.11 7.16
N CYS A 30 7.25 -9.23 6.45
CA CYS A 30 6.55 -10.43 6.90
C CYS A 30 7.14 -11.70 6.29
N ASP A 31 6.76 -12.84 6.84
CA ASP A 31 7.25 -14.13 6.43
C ASP A 31 6.16 -14.93 5.68
N LEU A 32 5.52 -14.28 4.70
CA LEU A 32 4.42 -14.85 3.92
C LEU A 32 4.69 -16.28 3.41
N GLY A 33 3.78 -17.19 3.74
CA GLY A 33 3.90 -18.61 3.39
C GLY A 33 4.50 -19.49 4.50
N GLY A 34 4.73 -18.93 5.68
CA GLY A 34 4.95 -19.69 6.92
C GLY A 34 3.62 -20.17 7.50
N ASP A 35 2.78 -19.24 7.93
CA ASP A 35 1.39 -19.44 8.34
C ASP A 35 0.43 -18.61 7.47
N ILE A 36 -0.86 -18.61 7.83
CA ILE A 36 -1.92 -18.05 6.98
C ILE A 36 -2.18 -16.57 7.28
N ASP A 37 -1.84 -16.09 8.46
CA ASP A 37 -2.17 -14.73 8.92
C ASP A 37 -1.41 -13.66 8.13
N ASP A 38 -0.17 -13.91 7.71
CA ASP A 38 0.54 -13.01 6.79
C ASP A 38 -0.22 -12.80 5.47
N ALA A 39 -0.80 -13.87 4.92
CA ALA A 39 -1.57 -13.78 3.68
C ALA A 39 -2.83 -12.94 3.88
N PHE A 40 -3.49 -13.08 5.03
CA PHE A 40 -4.63 -12.22 5.37
C PHE A 40 -4.21 -10.76 5.60
N ALA A 41 -3.08 -10.51 6.25
CA ALA A 41 -2.56 -9.17 6.47
C ALA A 41 -2.22 -8.48 5.14
N VAL A 42 -1.49 -9.16 4.25
CA VAL A 42 -1.18 -8.65 2.90
C VAL A 42 -2.48 -8.41 2.13
N ALA A 43 -3.42 -9.36 2.11
CA ALA A 43 -4.69 -9.20 1.40
C ALA A 43 -5.47 -7.96 1.88
N MET A 44 -5.53 -7.76 3.20
CA MET A 44 -6.18 -6.60 3.81
C MET A 44 -5.53 -5.29 3.35
N MET A 45 -4.21 -5.22 3.34
CA MET A 45 -3.48 -4.03 2.89
C MET A 45 -3.70 -3.75 1.40
N LEU A 46 -3.73 -4.80 0.56
CA LEU A 46 -4.03 -4.66 -0.87
C LEU A 46 -5.46 -4.15 -1.13
N THR A 47 -6.38 -4.34 -0.20
CA THR A 47 -7.75 -3.79 -0.29
C THR A 47 -7.88 -2.36 0.25
N ALA A 48 -6.92 -1.87 1.05
CA ALA A 48 -6.96 -0.58 1.74
C ALA A 48 -6.09 0.50 1.04
N GLN A 49 -6.05 0.48 -0.29
CA GLN A 49 -5.18 1.39 -1.07
C GLN A 49 -5.64 2.85 -1.06
N ASP A 50 -6.84 3.16 -0.60
CA ASP A 50 -7.29 4.53 -0.34
C ASP A 50 -6.63 5.13 0.90
N GLU A 51 -6.22 4.30 1.85
CA GLU A 51 -5.54 4.69 3.09
C GLU A 51 -4.01 4.54 3.00
N PHE A 52 -3.53 3.51 2.30
CA PHE A 52 -2.11 3.14 2.29
C PHE A 52 -1.45 3.22 0.91
N ASP A 53 -0.19 3.66 0.92
CA ASP A 53 0.73 3.60 -0.21
C ASP A 53 1.81 2.56 0.09
N ILE A 54 1.66 1.37 -0.49
CA ILE A 54 2.54 0.22 -0.23
C ILE A 54 3.80 0.38 -1.09
N LEU A 55 4.91 0.71 -0.45
CA LEU A 55 6.19 0.93 -1.12
C LEU A 55 6.91 -0.37 -1.48
N GLY A 56 6.56 -1.48 -0.82
CA GLY A 56 7.12 -2.79 -1.07
C GLY A 56 6.76 -3.82 0.00
N ILE A 57 7.06 -5.08 -0.30
CA ILE A 57 6.96 -6.22 0.62
C ILE A 57 8.35 -6.84 0.79
N CYS A 58 8.78 -7.06 2.02
CA CYS A 58 10.06 -7.66 2.39
C CYS A 58 9.85 -9.05 2.99
N MET A 59 10.61 -10.03 2.50
CA MET A 59 10.70 -11.38 3.09
C MET A 59 12.06 -11.52 3.79
N ASP A 60 12.07 -11.58 5.11
CA ASP A 60 13.32 -11.55 5.92
C ASP A 60 13.68 -12.90 6.57
N TYR A 61 12.73 -13.83 6.66
CA TYR A 61 12.89 -15.09 7.39
C TYR A 61 12.69 -16.36 6.54
N GLY A 62 13.48 -17.39 6.83
CA GLY A 62 13.38 -18.73 6.23
C GLY A 62 13.83 -18.79 4.76
N ASN A 63 13.11 -19.54 3.94
CA ASN A 63 13.35 -19.62 2.50
C ASN A 63 12.71 -18.41 1.79
N THR A 64 13.35 -17.25 1.94
CA THR A 64 12.89 -15.95 1.43
C THR A 64 12.71 -15.94 -0.09
N GLU A 65 13.48 -16.72 -0.84
CA GLU A 65 13.31 -16.86 -2.29
C GLU A 65 11.98 -17.56 -2.64
N ALA A 66 11.66 -18.66 -1.95
CA ALA A 66 10.38 -19.35 -2.14
C ALA A 66 9.20 -18.49 -1.67
N ARG A 67 9.33 -17.81 -0.54
CA ARG A 67 8.30 -16.92 0.01
C ARG A 67 8.08 -15.69 -0.87
N GLY A 68 9.15 -15.13 -1.42
CA GLY A 68 9.08 -14.05 -2.42
C GLY A 68 8.28 -14.46 -3.66
N ARG A 69 8.43 -15.72 -4.14
CA ARG A 69 7.58 -16.23 -5.24
C ARG A 69 6.10 -16.32 -4.86
N ILE A 70 5.78 -16.68 -3.62
CA ILE A 70 4.40 -16.69 -3.12
C ILE A 70 3.83 -15.27 -3.11
N ALA A 71 4.58 -14.29 -2.58
CA ALA A 71 4.19 -12.89 -2.57
C ALA A 71 3.97 -12.35 -3.99
N LEU A 72 4.92 -12.60 -4.90
CA LEU A 72 4.80 -12.22 -6.30
C LEU A 72 3.57 -12.83 -6.97
N ARG A 73 3.26 -14.10 -6.68
CA ARG A 73 2.07 -14.75 -7.22
C ARG A 73 0.80 -14.08 -6.70
N MET A 74 0.73 -13.78 -5.39
CA MET A 74 -0.41 -13.11 -4.79
C MET A 74 -0.63 -11.70 -5.38
N LEU A 75 0.44 -10.93 -5.56
CA LEU A 75 0.40 -9.61 -6.20
C LEU A 75 -0.08 -9.70 -7.65
N TYR A 76 0.44 -10.66 -8.42
CA TYR A 76 0.01 -10.89 -9.79
C TYR A 76 -1.49 -11.23 -9.90
N GLU A 77 -1.98 -12.16 -9.07
CA GLU A 77 -3.40 -12.57 -9.08
C GLU A 77 -4.36 -11.45 -8.64
N THR A 78 -3.86 -10.45 -7.91
CA THR A 78 -4.64 -9.30 -7.43
C THR A 78 -4.48 -8.04 -8.30
N GLY A 79 -3.68 -8.09 -9.37
CA GLY A 79 -3.39 -6.94 -10.22
C GLY A 79 -2.48 -5.88 -9.57
N MET A 80 -1.70 -6.28 -8.56
CA MET A 80 -0.81 -5.44 -7.75
C MET A 80 0.67 -5.73 -8.02
N ASP A 81 1.00 -6.24 -9.19
CA ASP A 81 2.34 -6.63 -9.63
C ASP A 81 3.34 -5.46 -9.77
N HIS A 82 2.87 -4.21 -9.65
CA HIS A 82 3.72 -3.02 -9.55
C HIS A 82 4.40 -2.84 -8.19
N ILE A 83 3.93 -3.52 -7.14
CA ILE A 83 4.52 -3.44 -5.80
C ILE A 83 5.79 -4.30 -5.77
N PRO A 84 6.98 -3.73 -5.46
CA PRO A 84 8.21 -4.50 -5.44
C PRO A 84 8.24 -5.48 -4.26
N VAL A 85 8.80 -6.67 -4.51
CA VAL A 85 9.11 -7.67 -3.48
C VAL A 85 10.62 -7.75 -3.29
N PHE A 86 11.07 -7.54 -2.06
CA PHE A 86 12.46 -7.66 -1.66
C PHE A 86 12.63 -8.94 -0.86
N ILE A 87 13.68 -9.70 -1.16
CA ILE A 87 14.02 -10.91 -0.42
C ILE A 87 15.37 -10.71 0.27
N GLN A 88 15.47 -11.12 1.53
CA GLN A 88 16.75 -11.18 2.20
C GLN A 88 17.56 -12.35 1.64
N THR A 89 18.75 -12.06 1.10
CA THR A 89 19.71 -13.09 0.75
C THR A 89 20.61 -13.32 1.96
N SER A 90 20.65 -14.56 2.49
CA SER A 90 21.64 -14.90 3.51
C SER A 90 23.04 -14.76 2.94
N LEU A 91 23.90 -13.99 3.59
CA LEU A 91 25.31 -13.79 3.22
C LEU A 91 26.23 -14.93 3.74
N VAL A 92 25.66 -16.09 4.04
CA VAL A 92 26.36 -17.26 4.60
C VAL A 92 26.15 -18.49 3.74
#